data_AF-A0A7J4IWU4-F1
#
_entry.id   AF-A0A7J4IWU4-F1
#
_cell.length_a   1.000
_cell.length_b   1.000
_cell.length_c   1.000
_cell.angle_alpha   90.00
_cell.angle_beta   90.00
_cell.angle_gamma   90.00
#
_symmetry.space_group_name_H-M   'P 1'
#
loop_
_entity.id
_entity.type
_entity.pdbx_description
1 polymer ?
#
loop_
_entity_poly.entity_id
_entity_poly.type
_entity_poly.pdbx_seq_one_letter_code
_entity_poly.pdbx_strand_id
1 'polypeptide(L)'
;MPSKNKERIIKELDKTAQAILYVTIAMAAMEFAISYIGFTLSGVESSLIIATIIFVLAFIPSIGPIMVWAPLALYYFAIQQYYTALGIVTIGLILTVGIEQILYSKWIGNRTRIHPFVMLLGVIGGITLFGIFGFIFGPLILASALDVVKGAMQQE
;
A
#
# COMPACT_ATOMS: atom_id res chain seq x y z
N MET A 1 -14.03 -29.58 -25.36
CA MET A 1 -14.23 -29.91 -23.92
C MET A 1 -13.69 -28.77 -23.06
N PRO A 2 -14.54 -28.01 -22.34
CA PRO A 2 -14.16 -26.81 -21.59
C PRO A 2 -13.79 -27.05 -20.12
N SER A 3 -13.66 -28.30 -19.67
CA SER A 3 -13.45 -28.68 -18.25
C SER A 3 -11.99 -28.57 -17.77
N LYS A 4 -10.99 -28.87 -18.62
CA LYS A 4 -9.56 -28.77 -18.27
C LYS A 4 -9.10 -27.34 -17.92
N ASN A 5 -9.81 -26.31 -18.42
CA ASN A 5 -9.52 -24.92 -18.06
C ASN A 5 -10.08 -24.53 -16.69
N LYS A 6 -11.18 -25.11 -16.22
CA LYS A 6 -11.79 -24.75 -14.93
C LYS A 6 -10.89 -25.12 -13.75
N GLU A 7 -10.35 -26.33 -13.73
CA GLU A 7 -9.43 -26.78 -12.66
C GLU A 7 -8.14 -25.96 -12.64
N ARG A 8 -7.61 -25.60 -13.82
CA ARG A 8 -6.46 -24.71 -13.94
C ARG A 8 -6.76 -23.31 -13.40
N ILE A 9 -7.92 -22.72 -13.75
CA ILE A 9 -8.33 -21.41 -13.24
C ILE A 9 -8.50 -21.43 -11.71
N ILE A 10 -9.16 -22.45 -11.16
CA ILE A 10 -9.35 -22.58 -9.70
C ILE A 10 -8.00 -22.69 -8.99
N LYS A 11 -7.06 -23.48 -9.53
CA LYS A 11 -5.73 -23.66 -8.95
C LYS A 11 -4.87 -22.39 -9.02
N GLU A 12 -5.00 -21.60 -10.07
CA GLU A 12 -4.33 -20.29 -10.15
C GLU A 12 -4.97 -19.27 -9.20
N LEU A 13 -6.29 -19.22 -9.08
CA LEU A 13 -6.98 -18.35 -8.11
C LEU A 13 -6.57 -18.66 -6.67
N ASP A 14 -6.49 -19.94 -6.31
CA ASP A 14 -6.08 -20.38 -4.97
C ASP A 14 -4.62 -19.96 -4.68
N LYS A 15 -3.70 -20.17 -5.64
CA LYS A 15 -2.32 -19.69 -5.51
C LYS A 15 -2.23 -18.18 -5.37
N THR A 16 -3.00 -17.42 -6.15
CA THR A 16 -3.02 -15.96 -6.07
C THR A 16 -3.58 -15.48 -4.74
N ALA A 17 -4.68 -16.10 -4.27
CA ALA A 17 -5.28 -15.77 -2.97
C ALA A 17 -4.32 -16.04 -1.82
N GLN A 18 -3.65 -17.20 -1.82
CA GLN A 18 -2.63 -17.53 -0.82
C GLN A 18 -1.48 -16.54 -0.86
N ALA A 19 -0.96 -16.20 -2.05
CA ALA A 19 0.10 -15.21 -2.19
C ALA A 19 -0.31 -13.85 -1.60
N ILE A 20 -1.50 -13.35 -1.92
CA ILE A 20 -2.03 -12.10 -1.37
C ILE A 20 -2.11 -12.17 0.15
N LEU A 21 -2.66 -13.25 0.71
CA LEU A 21 -2.74 -13.46 2.16
C LEU A 21 -1.37 -13.39 2.83
N TYR A 22 -0.36 -14.09 2.29
CA TYR A 22 0.99 -14.06 2.84
C TYR A 22 1.62 -12.66 2.77
N VAL A 23 1.43 -11.94 1.67
CA VAL A 23 1.92 -10.57 1.52
C VAL A 23 1.24 -9.64 2.52
N THR A 24 -0.09 -9.67 2.62
CA THR A 24 -0.85 -8.81 3.52
C THR A 24 -0.46 -9.03 4.98
N ILE A 25 -0.33 -10.29 5.42
CA ILE A 25 0.09 -10.60 6.79
C ILE A 25 1.52 -10.10 7.06
N ALA A 26 2.43 -10.30 6.10
CA ALA A 26 3.81 -9.83 6.24
C ALA A 26 3.89 -8.30 6.32
N MET A 27 3.14 -7.58 5.48
CA MET A 27 3.08 -6.12 5.52
C MET A 27 2.47 -5.62 6.83
N ALA A 28 1.35 -6.20 7.28
CA ALA A 28 0.73 -5.85 8.55
C ALA A 28 1.71 -5.98 9.72
N ALA A 29 2.47 -7.08 9.77
CA ALA A 29 3.49 -7.29 10.80
C ALA A 29 4.62 -6.25 10.75
N MET A 30 5.06 -5.85 9.55
CA MET A 30 6.05 -4.77 9.39
C MET A 30 5.48 -3.41 9.82
N GLU A 31 4.23 -3.11 9.45
CA GLU A 31 3.55 -1.88 9.86
C GLU A 31 3.39 -1.79 11.37
N PHE A 32 3.02 -2.90 12.02
CA PHE A 32 2.98 -3.01 13.47
C PHE A 32 4.33 -2.66 14.10
N ALA A 33 5.41 -3.31 13.65
CA ALA A 33 6.73 -3.12 14.23
C ALA A 33 7.22 -1.66 14.07
N ILE A 34 7.05 -1.11 12.86
CA ILE A 34 7.49 0.25 12.54
C ILE A 34 6.65 1.30 13.26
N SER A 35 5.32 1.13 13.30
CA SER A 35 4.43 2.03 14.04
C SER A 35 4.70 1.96 15.54
N TYR A 36 4.87 0.77 16.11
CA TYR A 36 5.14 0.62 17.53
C TYR A 36 6.44 1.31 17.94
N ILE A 37 7.55 1.03 17.23
CA ILE A 37 8.84 1.65 17.51
C ILE A 37 8.77 3.16 17.27
N GLY A 38 8.25 3.58 16.12
CA GLY A 38 8.18 4.98 15.72
C GLY A 38 7.32 5.84 16.65
N PHE A 39 6.14 5.35 17.04
CA PHE A 39 5.24 6.06 17.94
C PHE A 39 5.77 6.09 19.38
N THR A 40 6.43 5.02 19.83
CA THR A 40 7.10 5.00 21.14
C THR A 40 8.21 6.06 21.20
N LEU A 41 9.05 6.15 20.16
CA LEU A 41 10.11 7.16 20.07
C LEU A 41 9.56 8.58 19.94
N SER A 42 8.37 8.74 19.37
CA SER A 42 7.70 10.05 19.21
C SER A 42 6.99 10.52 20.50
N GLY A 43 6.88 9.67 21.52
CA GLY A 43 6.20 10.00 22.78
C GLY A 43 4.69 9.79 22.76
N VAL A 44 4.17 8.92 21.88
CA VAL A 44 2.74 8.57 21.87
C VAL A 44 2.40 7.70 23.08
N GLU A 45 1.47 8.17 23.90
CA GLU A 45 0.94 7.40 25.03
C GLU A 45 0.11 6.23 24.48
N SER A 46 0.41 5.00 24.91
CA SER A 46 -0.21 3.76 24.39
C SER A 46 0.16 3.38 22.95
N SER A 47 1.41 3.64 22.54
CA SER A 47 1.95 3.23 21.23
C SER A 47 1.67 1.77 20.85
N LEU A 48 1.70 0.84 21.81
CA LEU A 48 1.40 -0.59 21.59
C LEU A 48 -0.05 -0.82 21.14
N ILE A 49 -1.01 -0.16 21.79
CA ILE A 49 -2.43 -0.30 21.47
C ILE A 49 -2.69 0.26 20.08
N ILE A 50 -2.16 1.45 19.79
CA ILE A 50 -2.33 2.09 18.49
C ILE A 50 -1.67 1.28 17.37
N ALA A 51 -0.46 0.77 17.58
CA ALA A 51 0.20 -0.10 16.61
C ALA A 51 -0.61 -1.38 16.36
N THR A 52 -1.21 -1.96 17.41
CA THR A 52 -2.10 -3.13 17.28
C THR A 52 -3.35 -2.80 16.46
N ILE A 53 -3.93 -1.61 16.65
CA ILE A 53 -5.06 -1.16 15.81
C ILE A 53 -4.62 -1.03 14.35
N ILE A 54 -3.44 -0.46 14.09
CA ILE A 54 -2.88 -0.39 12.73
C ILE A 54 -2.70 -1.79 12.15
N PHE A 55 -2.14 -2.74 12.90
CA PHE A 55 -1.98 -4.14 12.47
C PHE A 55 -3.30 -4.78 12.03
N VAL A 56 -4.36 -4.60 12.81
CA VAL A 56 -5.69 -5.16 12.49
C VAL A 56 -6.30 -4.45 11.29
N LEU A 57 -6.09 -3.14 11.14
CA LEU A 57 -6.64 -2.37 10.02
C LEU A 57 -5.81 -2.47 8.73
N ALA A 58 -4.55 -2.89 8.80
CA ALA A 58 -3.66 -3.10 7.65
C ALA A 58 -4.18 -4.15 6.65
N PHE A 59 -5.14 -4.97 7.06
CA PHE A 59 -5.88 -5.87 6.17
C PHE A 59 -6.74 -5.13 5.14
N ILE A 60 -6.97 -3.83 5.32
CA ILE A 60 -7.55 -2.90 4.33
C ILE A 60 -6.42 -1.94 3.91
N PRO A 61 -5.60 -2.31 2.90
CA PRO A 61 -4.44 -1.53 2.51
C PRO A 61 -4.81 -0.09 2.14
N SER A 62 -3.93 0.84 2.45
CA SER A 62 -4.04 2.29 2.22
C SER A 62 -5.10 3.01 3.03
N ILE A 63 -6.15 2.32 3.48
CA ILE A 63 -7.19 2.93 4.30
C ILE A 63 -6.87 2.73 5.78
N GLY A 64 -6.49 1.52 6.18
CA GLY A 64 -6.30 1.14 7.57
C GLY A 64 -5.30 2.03 8.32
N PRO A 65 -4.04 2.11 7.89
CA PRO A 65 -3.04 2.92 8.56
C PRO A 65 -3.40 4.41 8.60
N ILE A 66 -3.88 4.98 7.48
CA ILE A 66 -4.26 6.41 7.38
C ILE A 66 -5.38 6.76 8.37
N MET A 67 -6.39 5.90 8.50
CA MET A 67 -7.50 6.11 9.44
C MET A 67 -7.04 6.17 10.90
N VAL A 68 -5.86 5.66 11.23
CA VAL A 68 -5.32 5.69 12.59
C VAL A 68 -4.34 6.84 12.76
N TRP A 69 -3.29 6.93 11.95
CA TRP A 69 -2.21 7.87 12.21
C TRP A 69 -2.61 9.32 11.92
N ALA A 70 -3.49 9.58 10.93
CA ALA A 70 -3.86 10.95 10.58
C ALA A 70 -4.72 11.62 11.66
N PRO A 71 -5.79 11.00 12.21
CA PRO A 71 -6.49 11.55 13.36
C PRO A 71 -5.61 11.64 14.61
N LEU A 72 -4.69 10.69 14.82
CA LEU A 72 -3.76 10.72 15.94
C LEU A 72 -2.80 11.90 15.85
N ALA A 73 -2.25 12.17 14.67
CA ALA A 73 -1.41 13.34 14.43
C ALA A 73 -2.17 14.65 14.68
N LEU A 74 -3.43 14.73 14.20
CA LEU A 74 -4.30 15.88 14.45
C LEU A 74 -4.60 16.07 15.94
N TYR A 75 -4.82 14.99 16.67
CA TYR A 75 -5.02 15.03 18.13
C TYR A 75 -3.79 15.61 18.84
N TYR A 76 -2.60 15.07 18.59
CA TYR A 76 -1.36 15.56 19.20
C TYR A 76 -1.01 17.00 18.79
N PHE A 77 -1.36 17.38 17.55
CA PHE A 77 -1.24 18.76 17.09
C PHE A 77 -2.19 19.71 17.84
N ALA A 78 -3.46 19.31 18.06
CA ALA A 78 -4.46 20.11 18.75
C ALA A 78 -4.11 20.37 20.22
N ILE A 79 -3.44 19.42 20.89
CA ILE A 79 -2.94 19.58 22.27
C ILE A 79 -1.54 20.25 22.33
N GLN A 80 -1.09 20.85 21.22
CA GLN A 80 0.18 21.58 21.08
C GLN A 80 1.45 20.73 21.29
N GLN A 81 1.35 19.41 21.19
CA GLN A 81 2.49 18.49 21.24
C GLN A 81 3.10 18.29 19.84
N TYR A 82 3.70 19.36 19.31
CA TYR A 82 4.15 19.40 17.91
C TYR A 82 5.23 18.37 17.58
N TYR A 83 6.15 18.08 18.50
CA TYR A 83 7.20 17.07 18.29
C TYR A 83 6.61 15.67 18.08
N THR A 84 5.64 15.29 18.91
CA THR A 84 4.94 14.01 18.79
C THR A 84 4.08 13.97 17.54
N ALA A 85 3.35 15.04 17.23
CA ALA A 85 2.55 15.14 16.01
C ALA A 85 3.42 14.97 14.74
N LEU A 86 4.58 15.63 14.68
CA LEU A 86 5.50 15.52 13.55
C LEU A 86 6.09 14.11 13.44
N GLY A 87 6.41 13.47 14.56
CA GLY A 87 6.84 12.07 14.62
C GLY A 87 5.78 11.12 14.07
N ILE A 88 4.51 11.28 14.49
CA ILE A 88 3.39 10.49 13.98
C ILE A 88 3.22 10.68 12.47
N VAL A 89 3.24 11.91 11.96
CA VAL A 89 3.13 12.18 10.50
C VAL A 89 4.27 11.52 9.74
N THR A 90 5.49 11.64 10.25
CA THR A 90 6.69 11.05 9.60
C THR A 90 6.56 9.53 9.51
N ILE A 91 6.21 8.87 10.62
CA ILE A 91 6.01 7.42 10.65
C ILE A 91 4.81 7.02 9.78
N GLY A 92 3.70 7.75 9.86
CA GLY A 92 2.50 7.53 9.06
C GLY A 92 2.79 7.57 7.55
N LEU A 93 3.59 8.54 7.10
CA LEU A 93 4.03 8.63 5.71
C LEU A 93 4.95 7.45 5.32
N ILE A 94 5.83 6.99 6.21
CA ILE A 94 6.67 5.80 5.97
C ILE A 94 5.81 4.55 5.78
N LEU A 95 4.76 4.37 6.59
CA LEU A 95 3.83 3.24 6.44
C LEU A 95 3.09 3.34 5.09
N THR A 96 2.45 4.48 4.86
CA THR A 96 1.52 4.66 3.73
C THR A 96 2.24 4.74 2.38
N VAL A 97 3.38 5.43 2.30
CA VAL A 97 4.15 5.61 1.05
C VAL A 97 5.26 4.58 0.93
N GLY A 98 5.94 4.23 2.02
CA GLY A 98 7.04 3.29 1.99
C GLY A 98 6.56 1.84 1.90
N ILE A 99 5.83 1.38 2.92
CA ILE A 99 5.42 -0.03 3.01
C ILE A 99 4.36 -0.33 1.95
N GLU A 100 3.27 0.41 1.92
CA GLU A 100 2.17 0.03 1.03
C GLU A 100 2.44 0.32 -0.44
N GLN A 101 3.08 1.44 -0.79
CA GLN A 101 3.29 1.77 -2.22
C GLN A 101 4.52 1.09 -2.80
N ILE A 102 5.64 1.10 -2.08
CA ILE A 102 6.92 0.62 -2.62
C ILE A 102 7.07 -0.88 -2.37
N LEU A 103 6.81 -1.38 -1.16
CA LEU A 103 6.98 -2.81 -0.89
C LEU A 103 5.92 -3.66 -1.58
N TYR A 104 4.65 -3.26 -1.61
CA TYR A 104 3.61 -3.98 -2.36
C TYR A 104 3.93 -4.02 -3.87
N SER A 105 4.27 -2.86 -4.47
CA SER A 105 4.67 -2.78 -5.87
C SER A 105 5.97 -3.53 -6.16
N LYS A 106 6.90 -3.64 -5.22
CA LYS A 106 8.12 -4.43 -5.42
C LYS A 106 7.87 -5.94 -5.31
N TRP A 107 7.00 -6.35 -4.39
CA TRP A 107 6.63 -7.75 -4.21
C TRP A 107 5.78 -8.27 -5.37
N ILE A 108 5.00 -7.40 -6.02
CA ILE A 108 4.14 -7.76 -7.15
C ILE A 108 4.71 -7.35 -8.52
N GLY A 109 5.43 -6.24 -8.59
CA GLY A 109 5.72 -5.47 -9.81
C GLY A 109 7.17 -5.47 -10.26
N ASN A 110 7.99 -6.46 -9.91
CA ASN A 110 9.37 -6.57 -10.39
C ASN A 110 9.50 -6.88 -11.91
N ARG A 111 8.57 -6.40 -12.77
CA ARG A 111 8.54 -6.63 -14.22
C ARG A 111 8.36 -5.39 -15.13
N THR A 112 8.21 -4.17 -14.62
CA THR A 112 7.87 -3.03 -15.50
C THR A 112 9.00 -2.02 -15.73
N ARG A 113 9.68 -2.12 -16.89
CA ARG A 113 10.56 -1.08 -17.45
C ARG A 113 9.72 0.03 -18.10
N ILE A 114 9.17 0.95 -17.30
CA ILE A 114 8.32 2.05 -17.80
C ILE A 114 9.07 3.37 -17.74
N HIS A 115 9.00 4.14 -18.82
CA HIS A 115 9.66 5.44 -18.95
C HIS A 115 9.08 6.46 -17.96
N PRO A 116 9.89 7.32 -17.31
CA PRO A 116 9.43 8.24 -16.25
C PRO A 116 8.27 9.15 -16.67
N PHE A 117 8.29 9.60 -17.93
CA PHE A 117 7.22 10.43 -18.49
C PHE A 117 5.86 9.72 -18.52
N VAL A 118 5.87 8.41 -18.75
CA VAL A 118 4.66 7.58 -18.78
C VAL A 118 4.13 7.41 -17.36
N MET A 119 5.00 7.21 -16.36
CA MET A 119 4.56 7.22 -14.96
C MET A 119 3.94 8.56 -14.54
N LEU A 120 4.49 9.69 -14.99
CA LEU A 120 3.92 11.01 -14.72
C LEU A 120 2.47 11.11 -15.23
N LEU A 121 2.22 10.60 -16.45
CA LEU A 121 0.86 10.52 -17.00
C LEU A 121 -0.05 9.61 -16.17
N GLY A 122 0.49 8.51 -15.64
CA GLY A 122 -0.21 7.63 -14.71
C GLY A 122 -0.63 8.38 -13.44
N VAL A 123 0.27 9.15 -12.83
CA VAL A 123 -0.02 9.97 -11.66
C VAL A 123 -1.09 11.01 -11.97
N ILE A 124 -0.93 11.80 -13.04
CA ILE A 124 -1.86 12.88 -13.39
C ILE A 124 -3.25 12.30 -13.73
N GLY A 125 -3.29 11.26 -14.56
CA GLY A 125 -4.52 10.58 -14.95
C GLY A 125 -5.19 9.89 -13.76
N GLY A 126 -4.41 9.24 -12.91
CA GLY A 126 -4.88 8.65 -11.67
C GLY A 126 -5.50 9.69 -10.75
N ILE A 127 -4.80 10.80 -10.49
CA ILE A 127 -5.30 11.88 -9.62
C ILE A 127 -6.62 12.44 -10.15
N THR A 128 -6.75 12.56 -11.47
CA THR A 128 -7.97 13.06 -12.10
C THR A 128 -9.14 12.08 -11.92
N LEU A 129 -8.89 10.77 -11.93
CA LEU A 129 -9.93 9.73 -11.83
C LEU A 129 -10.30 9.37 -10.39
N PHE A 130 -9.32 9.35 -9.49
CA PHE A 130 -9.46 8.81 -8.13
C PHE A 130 -9.09 9.82 -7.03
N GLY A 131 -8.89 11.10 -7.38
CA GLY A 131 -8.49 12.14 -6.44
C GLY A 131 -7.10 11.89 -5.85
N ILE A 132 -6.90 12.17 -4.56
CA ILE A 132 -5.57 11.98 -3.93
C ILE A 132 -5.09 10.52 -3.97
N PHE A 133 -6.00 9.56 -3.92
CA PHE A 133 -5.71 8.13 -4.07
C PHE A 133 -5.23 7.77 -5.49
N GLY A 134 -5.52 8.63 -6.45
CA GLY A 134 -5.05 8.52 -7.82
C GLY A 134 -3.56 8.67 -8.00
N PHE A 135 -2.86 9.33 -7.09
CA PHE A 135 -1.40 9.38 -7.07
C PHE A 135 -0.80 7.97 -6.93
N ILE A 136 -1.49 7.11 -6.19
CA ILE A 136 -1.12 5.74 -5.85
C ILE A 136 -1.60 4.78 -6.95
N PHE A 137 -2.90 4.80 -7.24
CA PHE A 137 -3.51 3.85 -8.19
C PHE A 137 -3.15 4.16 -9.64
N GLY A 138 -2.89 5.42 -9.97
CA GLY A 138 -2.61 5.87 -11.33
C GLY A 138 -1.41 5.18 -11.99
N PRO A 139 -0.20 5.25 -11.39
CA PRO A 139 0.98 4.56 -11.91
C PRO A 139 0.80 3.05 -11.97
N LEU A 140 0.14 2.46 -10.98
CA LEU A 140 -0.09 1.01 -10.88
C LEU A 140 -0.99 0.50 -12.01
N ILE A 141 -2.14 1.16 -12.21
CA ILE A 141 -3.09 0.82 -13.28
C ILE A 141 -2.44 1.03 -14.64
N LEU A 142 -1.70 2.12 -14.84
CA LEU A 142 -1.01 2.38 -16.10
C LEU A 142 0.05 1.32 -16.40
N ALA A 143 0.83 0.93 -15.40
CA ALA A 143 1.84 -0.12 -15.54
C ALA A 143 1.22 -1.46 -15.93
N SER A 144 0.10 -1.81 -15.30
CA SER A 144 -0.68 -3.01 -15.60
C SER A 144 -1.23 -3.00 -17.02
N ALA A 145 -1.79 -1.87 -17.46
CA ALA A 145 -2.35 -1.70 -18.80
C ALA A 145 -1.27 -1.81 -19.88
N LEU A 146 -0.10 -1.19 -19.66
CA LEU A 146 1.02 -1.26 -20.60
C LEU A 146 1.59 -2.67 -20.73
N ASP A 147 1.61 -3.44 -19.65
CA ASP A 147 2.06 -4.84 -19.69
C ASP A 147 1.11 -5.72 -20.50
N VAL A 148 -0.21 -5.53 -20.37
CA VAL A 148 -1.20 -6.23 -21.19
C VAL A 148 -1.02 -5.91 -22.68
N VAL A 149 -0.83 -4.63 -23.01
CA VAL A 149 -0.62 -4.18 -24.39
C VAL A 149 0.69 -4.72 -24.97
N LYS A 150 1.80 -4.65 -24.21
CA LYS A 150 3.08 -5.22 -24.63
C LYS A 150 3.01 -6.74 -24.83
N GLY A 151 2.30 -7.44 -23.93
CA GLY A 151 2.08 -8.88 -24.05
C GLY A 151 1.27 -9.27 -25.29
N ALA A 152 0.33 -8.42 -25.72
CA ALA A 152 -0.41 -8.63 -26.96
C ALA A 152 0.45 -8.37 -28.21
N MET A 153 1.36 -7.39 -28.17
CA MET A 153 2.25 -7.06 -29.29
C MET A 153 3.44 -8.00 -29.44
N GLN A 154 3.85 -8.73 -28.39
CA GLN A 154 4.95 -9.72 -28.47
C GLN A 154 4.50 -11.11 -28.94
N GLN A 155 3.20 -11.28 -29.27
CA GLN A 155 2.67 -12.52 -29.86
C GLN A 155 2.55 -12.48 -31.40
N GLU A 156 3.02 -11.40 -32.05
CA GLU A 156 3.32 -11.34 -33.49
C GLU A 156 4.83 -11.47 -33.73
#